data_AF-A0A498LTM4-F1
#
_entry.id   AF-A0A498LTM4-F1
#
_cell.length_a   1.000
_cell.length_b   1.000
_cell.length_c   1.000
_cell.angle_alpha   90.00
_cell.angle_beta   90.00
_cell.angle_gamma   90.00
#
_symmetry.space_group_name_H-M   'P 1'
#
loop_
_entity.id
_entity.type
_entity.pdbx_description
1 polymer ?
#
loop_
_entity_poly.entity_id
_entity_poly.type
_entity_poly.pdbx_seq_one_letter_code
_entity_poly.pdbx_strand_id
1 'polypeptide(L)'
;MSCKMTEDSSDAQIKALKRAADDTPVEAEHEGKKLKTEQDERKYPKKKVALLMAYSGKGYYGMQRNAKNSQFRTIEDELVTALVKAECIPEGHGDDMKKMSFQRCARTDKGVSAAGQVVSLKVWMIDNILDKINAHLPPHIRILGYKRVTGGFNSKNNCDARTYSYMLPTVSFSPKDYNQEDTSFRLNSETLQKVNRLFSLYKGTHNFHNFTSQKGPRDPSAKRYITHMSCGEPFVRQEAEFAVITVRGQSFMMHQIRKMIGLVIAVVKGYVDEAVIERSWGEDKVDVPKAPGLGLVLERVHFDRYNKRFGGDGIHETLDWTEEEEAIAAFKDKHIYPSIVETELNEKSMDDDEDGNVSD
;
A
#
# COMPACT_ATOMS: atom_id res chain seq x y z
N MET A 1 -42.55 35.00 -25.68
CA MET A 1 -43.96 35.35 -25.88
C MET A 1 -44.25 35.17 -27.35
N SER A 2 -44.87 34.06 -27.76
CA SER A 2 -46.32 33.91 -28.01
C SER A 2 -46.49 33.83 -29.53
N CYS A 3 -47.20 32.93 -30.19
CA CYS A 3 -48.20 31.91 -29.86
C CYS A 3 -48.39 31.08 -31.18
N LYS A 4 -48.57 29.74 -31.16
CA LYS A 4 -49.88 29.02 -31.36
C LYS A 4 -50.45 29.12 -32.80
N MET A 5 -51.02 28.13 -33.50
CA MET A 5 -51.72 26.84 -33.24
C MET A 5 -51.80 26.01 -34.56
N THR A 6 -51.84 24.66 -34.53
CA THR A 6 -52.96 23.68 -34.83
C THR A 6 -53.57 23.78 -36.25
N GLU A 7 -54.07 22.77 -36.97
CA GLU A 7 -54.67 21.42 -36.79
C GLU A 7 -54.50 20.67 -38.17
N ASP A 8 -54.30 19.36 -38.29
CA ASP A 8 -55.15 18.16 -38.05
C ASP A 8 -56.08 17.75 -39.24
N SER A 9 -56.01 16.48 -39.64
CA SER A 9 -56.87 15.75 -40.62
C SER A 9 -56.39 14.29 -40.70
N SER A 10 -56.75 13.43 -39.75
CA SER A 10 -57.96 12.57 -39.69
C SER A 10 -57.80 11.15 -40.31
N ASP A 11 -57.93 10.16 -39.41
CA ASP A 11 -58.53 8.81 -39.47
C ASP A 11 -58.21 7.84 -40.63
N ALA A 12 -57.55 6.68 -40.43
CA ALA A 12 -57.82 5.51 -39.57
C ALA A 12 -58.86 4.49 -40.13
N GLN A 13 -58.37 3.25 -40.31
CA GLN A 13 -59.05 1.93 -40.33
C GLN A 13 -59.73 1.50 -41.65
N ILE A 14 -59.44 0.30 -42.20
CA ILE A 14 -60.13 -0.96 -41.87
C ILE A 14 -59.36 -2.24 -42.33
N LYS A 15 -59.14 -3.16 -41.37
CA LYS A 15 -59.18 -4.67 -41.34
C LYS A 15 -58.49 -5.59 -42.37
N ALA A 16 -57.45 -6.30 -41.89
CA ALA A 16 -57.35 -7.73 -41.49
C ALA A 16 -58.05 -8.91 -42.24
N LEU A 17 -57.27 -10.03 -42.33
CA LEU A 17 -57.57 -11.50 -42.53
C LEU A 17 -57.39 -12.02 -43.99
N LYS A 18 -56.71 -13.14 -44.34
CA LYS A 18 -56.37 -14.42 -43.66
C LYS A 18 -55.36 -15.28 -44.50
N ARG A 19 -54.46 -16.00 -43.79
CA ARG A 19 -53.93 -17.41 -43.94
C ARG A 19 -53.36 -17.94 -45.29
N ALA A 20 -52.06 -18.31 -45.29
CA ALA A 20 -51.49 -19.69 -45.32
C ALA A 20 -51.17 -20.17 -46.76
N ALA A 21 -50.13 -20.91 -47.11
CA ALA A 21 -48.88 -21.40 -46.53
C ALA A 21 -48.03 -21.87 -47.75
N ASP A 22 -46.70 -21.85 -47.69
CA ASP A 22 -45.93 -22.96 -48.27
C ASP A 22 -44.51 -23.04 -47.70
N ASP A 23 -44.12 -24.27 -47.39
CA ASP A 23 -42.93 -24.73 -46.70
C ASP A 23 -41.75 -24.95 -47.66
N THR A 24 -40.53 -24.65 -47.22
CA THR A 24 -39.38 -25.58 -47.35
C THR A 24 -38.19 -25.12 -46.49
N PRO A 25 -37.68 -25.97 -45.57
CA PRO A 25 -36.55 -25.63 -44.71
C PRO A 25 -35.21 -26.04 -45.35
N VAL A 26 -34.21 -25.16 -45.26
CA VAL A 26 -32.82 -25.49 -45.61
C VAL A 26 -32.13 -25.99 -44.34
N GLU A 27 -31.83 -27.28 -44.33
CA GLU A 27 -30.95 -27.95 -43.37
C GLU A 27 -29.51 -27.48 -43.55
N ALA A 28 -28.87 -27.06 -42.46
CA ALA A 28 -27.43 -27.07 -42.31
C ALA A 28 -27.11 -27.40 -40.85
N GLU A 29 -26.88 -28.69 -40.61
CA GLU A 29 -26.28 -29.21 -39.40
C GLU A 29 -24.90 -28.57 -39.19
N HIS A 30 -24.74 -27.89 -38.06
CA HIS A 30 -23.42 -27.70 -37.48
C HIS A 30 -23.50 -28.12 -36.01
N GLU A 31 -23.33 -29.43 -35.79
CA GLU A 31 -22.95 -30.00 -34.49
C GLU A 31 -21.56 -29.47 -34.11
N GLY A 32 -21.52 -28.27 -33.55
CA GLY A 32 -20.40 -27.81 -32.75
C GLY A 32 -20.45 -28.52 -31.41
N LYS A 33 -19.92 -29.75 -31.33
CA LYS A 33 -19.50 -30.37 -30.06
C LYS A 33 -18.60 -29.37 -29.34
N LYS A 34 -19.16 -28.65 -28.36
CA LYS A 34 -18.34 -28.07 -27.29
C LYS A 34 -17.63 -29.24 -26.64
N LEU A 35 -16.35 -29.41 -26.99
CA LEU A 35 -15.41 -30.15 -26.16
C LEU A 35 -15.56 -29.57 -24.74
N LYS A 36 -16.28 -30.30 -23.89
CA LYS A 36 -16.15 -30.19 -22.45
C LYS A 36 -14.69 -30.54 -22.17
N THR A 37 -13.82 -29.54 -22.17
CA THR A 37 -12.57 -29.65 -21.44
C THR A 37 -12.98 -30.02 -20.04
N GLU A 38 -12.46 -31.15 -19.56
CA GLU A 38 -12.70 -31.71 -18.24
C GLU A 38 -12.81 -30.57 -17.22
N GLN A 39 -14.04 -30.23 -16.84
CA GLN A 39 -14.27 -29.37 -15.70
C GLN A 39 -13.87 -30.24 -14.52
N ASP A 40 -12.61 -30.11 -14.11
CA ASP A 40 -12.14 -30.52 -12.79
C ASP A 40 -13.31 -30.35 -11.80
N GLU A 41 -13.72 -31.45 -11.17
CA GLU A 41 -14.43 -31.38 -9.90
C GLU A 41 -13.48 -30.72 -8.90
N ARG A 42 -13.39 -29.39 -8.95
CA ARG A 42 -12.41 -28.67 -8.15
C ARG A 42 -12.81 -28.80 -6.69
N LYS A 43 -12.01 -29.57 -5.96
CA LYS A 43 -12.14 -29.90 -4.53
C LYS A 43 -12.46 -28.68 -3.64
N TYR A 44 -11.98 -27.49 -4.02
CA TYR A 44 -12.12 -26.27 -3.21
C TYR A 44 -12.76 -25.11 -3.97
N PRO A 45 -13.67 -24.36 -3.33
CA PRO A 45 -14.32 -23.23 -3.96
C PRO A 45 -13.34 -22.05 -4.12
N LYS A 46 -13.40 -21.38 -5.27
CA LYS A 46 -12.61 -20.16 -5.52
C LYS A 46 -13.31 -18.93 -4.94
N LYS A 47 -12.64 -18.18 -4.06
CA LYS A 47 -13.20 -17.00 -3.38
C LYS A 47 -12.24 -15.81 -3.47
N LYS A 48 -12.80 -14.59 -3.40
CA LYS A 48 -12.04 -13.36 -3.26
C LYS A 48 -11.76 -13.15 -1.77
N VAL A 49 -10.50 -12.91 -1.42
CA VAL A 49 -10.04 -12.69 -0.05
C VAL A 49 -9.21 -11.42 0.05
N ALA A 50 -9.18 -10.84 1.25
CA ALA A 50 -8.15 -9.92 1.70
C ALA A 50 -7.18 -10.70 2.60
N LEU A 51 -5.87 -10.59 2.37
CA LEU A 51 -4.84 -11.16 3.23
C LEU A 51 -4.15 -10.02 3.98
N LEU A 52 -4.01 -10.17 5.29
CA LEU A 52 -3.12 -9.38 6.12
C LEU A 52 -1.75 -10.04 6.12
N MET A 53 -0.71 -9.27 5.78
CA MET A 53 0.65 -9.76 5.75
C MET A 53 1.64 -8.77 6.36
N ALA A 54 2.68 -9.31 6.97
CA ALA A 54 3.80 -8.58 7.52
C ALA A 54 5.13 -9.08 6.92
N TYR A 55 6.10 -8.19 6.80
CA TYR A 55 7.44 -8.51 6.31
C TYR A 55 8.50 -7.52 6.79
N SER A 56 9.73 -8.01 6.96
CA SER A 56 10.93 -7.17 6.94
C SER A 56 11.32 -6.88 5.50
N GLY A 57 11.55 -5.62 5.17
CA GLY A 57 11.91 -5.17 3.82
C GLY A 57 13.38 -5.37 3.46
N LYS A 58 14.25 -5.69 4.44
CA LYS A 58 15.70 -5.86 4.21
C LYS A 58 15.95 -6.97 3.18
N GLY A 59 16.76 -6.67 2.16
CA GLY A 59 17.07 -7.60 1.07
C GLY A 59 16.03 -7.69 -0.06
N TYR A 60 14.94 -6.91 0.01
CA TYR A 60 13.90 -6.88 -1.03
C TYR A 60 13.81 -5.54 -1.74
N TYR A 61 13.51 -5.58 -3.03
CA TYR A 61 13.32 -4.39 -3.88
C TYR A 61 11.88 -3.88 -3.85
N GLY A 62 11.30 -3.87 -2.65
CA GLY A 62 9.96 -3.41 -2.36
C GLY A 62 8.88 -4.48 -2.55
N MET A 63 7.61 -4.03 -2.47
CA MET A 63 6.45 -4.93 -2.53
C MET A 63 6.21 -5.49 -3.93
N GLN A 64 6.19 -4.62 -4.94
CA GLN A 64 5.66 -4.95 -6.25
C GLN A 64 6.72 -5.57 -7.16
N ARG A 65 6.37 -6.67 -7.85
CA ARG A 65 7.23 -7.30 -8.86
C ARG A 65 7.67 -6.32 -9.95
N ASN A 66 8.94 -6.40 -10.32
CA ASN A 66 9.50 -5.72 -11.48
C ASN A 66 9.68 -6.70 -12.63
N ALA A 67 8.70 -6.77 -13.54
CA ALA A 67 8.72 -7.69 -14.69
C ALA A 67 9.91 -7.49 -15.65
N LYS A 68 10.59 -6.34 -15.58
CA LYS A 68 11.76 -6.02 -16.41
C LYS A 68 13.10 -6.44 -15.80
N ASN A 69 13.15 -6.74 -14.51
CA ASN A 69 14.39 -7.10 -13.83
C ASN A 69 14.13 -8.18 -12.77
N SER A 70 14.38 -9.43 -13.15
CA SER A 70 14.19 -10.61 -12.29
C SER A 70 15.33 -10.85 -11.30
N GLN A 71 16.44 -10.09 -11.38
CA GLN A 71 17.56 -10.24 -10.43
C GLN A 71 17.19 -9.77 -9.02
N PHE A 72 16.19 -8.90 -8.91
CA PHE A 72 15.81 -8.25 -7.68
C PHE A 72 14.51 -8.85 -7.12
N ARG A 73 14.64 -9.72 -6.11
CA ARG A 73 13.48 -10.38 -5.47
C ARG A 73 12.61 -9.35 -4.74
N THR A 74 11.30 -9.49 -4.88
CA THR A 74 10.28 -8.65 -4.24
C THR A 74 9.40 -9.45 -3.28
N ILE A 75 8.64 -8.77 -2.42
CA ILE A 75 7.73 -9.46 -1.50
C ILE A 75 6.62 -10.21 -2.26
N GLU A 76 6.12 -9.65 -3.36
CA GLU A 76 5.16 -10.34 -4.23
C GLU A 76 5.75 -11.60 -4.88
N ASP A 77 7.08 -11.68 -5.10
CA ASP A 77 7.71 -12.91 -5.62
C ASP A 77 7.61 -14.07 -4.63
N GLU A 78 7.92 -13.82 -3.36
CA GLU A 78 7.83 -14.84 -2.30
C GLU A 78 6.36 -15.22 -2.06
N LEU A 79 5.47 -14.23 -2.00
CA LEU A 79 4.04 -14.47 -1.78
C LEU A 79 3.43 -15.34 -2.89
N VAL A 80 3.67 -14.99 -4.15
CA VAL A 80 3.11 -15.75 -5.28
C VAL A 80 3.72 -17.15 -5.35
N THR A 81 5.02 -17.29 -5.10
CA THR A 81 5.68 -18.61 -5.04
C THR A 81 5.04 -19.47 -3.95
N ALA A 82 4.80 -18.91 -2.76
CA ALA A 82 4.13 -19.60 -1.68
C ALA A 82 2.67 -19.97 -2.01
N LEU A 83 1.93 -19.08 -2.66
CA LEU A 83 0.54 -19.34 -3.08
C LEU A 83 0.43 -20.47 -4.12
N VAL A 84 1.39 -20.58 -5.05
CA VAL A 84 1.44 -21.69 -6.02
C VAL A 84 1.79 -23.00 -5.30
N LYS A 85 2.84 -23.00 -4.47
CA LYS A 85 3.29 -24.19 -3.72
C LYS A 85 2.24 -24.70 -2.74
N ALA A 86 1.47 -23.80 -2.12
CA ALA A 86 0.36 -24.14 -1.25
C ALA A 86 -0.91 -24.59 -2.00
N GLU A 87 -0.89 -24.61 -3.34
CA GLU A 87 -2.05 -24.93 -4.18
C GLU A 87 -3.25 -23.97 -3.96
N CYS A 88 -2.97 -22.72 -3.57
CA CYS A 88 -4.00 -21.68 -3.42
C CYS A 88 -4.37 -21.06 -4.76
N ILE A 89 -3.46 -21.10 -5.75
CA ILE A 89 -3.66 -20.61 -7.11
C ILE A 89 -3.01 -21.57 -8.13
N PRO A 90 -3.52 -21.64 -9.38
CA PRO A 90 -2.85 -22.37 -10.45
C PRO A 90 -1.47 -21.78 -10.76
N GLU A 91 -0.52 -22.61 -11.20
CA GLU A 91 0.83 -22.18 -11.58
C GLU A 91 0.83 -21.04 -12.60
N GLY A 92 0.04 -21.16 -13.69
CA GLY A 92 -0.06 -20.11 -14.72
C GLY A 92 -0.76 -18.80 -14.29
N HIS A 93 -1.23 -18.69 -13.03
CA HIS A 93 -1.65 -17.42 -12.42
C HIS A 93 -0.48 -16.69 -11.75
N GLY A 94 0.61 -17.39 -11.46
CA GLY A 94 1.85 -16.80 -10.96
C GLY A 94 2.51 -15.88 -11.99
N ASP A 95 2.44 -16.25 -13.28
CA ASP A 95 3.01 -15.46 -14.39
C ASP A 95 2.20 -14.21 -14.72
N ASP A 96 0.87 -14.31 -14.59
CA ASP A 96 -0.05 -13.18 -14.78
C ASP A 96 -1.01 -13.05 -13.60
N MET A 97 -0.58 -12.25 -12.62
CA MET A 97 -1.33 -11.97 -11.39
C MET A 97 -2.69 -11.30 -11.65
N LYS A 98 -2.96 -10.79 -12.87
CA LYS A 98 -4.30 -10.28 -13.24
C LYS A 98 -5.33 -11.40 -13.26
N LYS A 99 -4.94 -12.64 -13.60
CA LYS A 99 -5.84 -13.83 -13.63
C LYS A 99 -6.41 -14.19 -12.26
N MET A 100 -5.71 -13.81 -11.18
CA MET A 100 -6.21 -13.93 -9.80
C MET A 100 -6.73 -12.61 -9.23
N SER A 101 -6.87 -11.56 -10.06
CA SER A 101 -7.32 -10.23 -9.63
C SER A 101 -6.51 -9.69 -8.44
N PHE A 102 -5.18 -9.90 -8.46
CA PHE A 102 -4.29 -9.49 -7.36
C PHE A 102 -4.18 -7.96 -7.29
N GLN A 103 -4.32 -7.41 -6.09
CA GLN A 103 -4.16 -5.99 -5.76
C GLN A 103 -3.46 -5.86 -4.41
N ARG A 104 -2.77 -4.74 -4.20
CA ARG A 104 -2.05 -4.40 -2.96
C ARG A 104 -2.41 -3.00 -2.49
N CYS A 105 -2.53 -2.80 -1.18
CA CYS A 105 -2.89 -1.51 -0.61
C CYS A 105 -1.78 -0.47 -0.67
N ALA A 106 -0.55 -0.92 -0.44
CA ALA A 106 0.65 -0.10 -0.46
C ALA A 106 1.71 -0.71 -1.37
N ARG A 107 2.41 0.15 -2.10
CA ARG A 107 3.63 -0.19 -2.83
C ARG A 107 4.78 0.36 -2.00
N THR A 108 5.33 -0.46 -1.12
CA THR A 108 6.50 -0.09 -0.32
C THR A 108 7.74 -0.09 -1.22
N ASP A 109 8.62 0.89 -0.98
CA ASP A 109 9.89 1.04 -1.71
C ASP A 109 10.93 -0.02 -1.26
N LYS A 110 12.10 -0.07 -1.90
CA LYS A 110 13.23 -0.93 -1.51
C LYS A 110 13.53 -0.76 -0.01
N GLY A 111 13.72 -1.88 0.71
CA GLY A 111 14.08 -1.88 2.13
C GLY A 111 12.95 -1.56 3.11
N VAL A 112 11.81 -1.02 2.65
CA VAL A 112 10.70 -0.61 3.51
C VAL A 112 9.94 -1.83 4.03
N SER A 113 9.71 -1.88 5.34
CA SER A 113 9.02 -2.99 6.01
C SER A 113 7.50 -2.74 6.10
N ALA A 114 6.74 -3.78 6.46
CA ALA A 114 5.31 -3.63 6.76
C ALA A 114 4.89 -4.57 7.88
N ALA A 115 4.12 -4.04 8.83
CA ALA A 115 3.45 -4.82 9.87
C ALA A 115 2.01 -5.17 9.49
N GLY A 116 1.37 -4.34 8.65
CA GLY A 116 -0.03 -4.49 8.27
C GLY A 116 -0.29 -4.24 6.78
N GLN A 117 0.50 -4.82 5.88
CA GLN A 117 0.19 -4.78 4.45
C GLN A 117 -1.08 -5.60 4.20
N VAL A 118 -1.92 -5.10 3.29
CA VAL A 118 -3.12 -5.83 2.86
C VAL A 118 -3.11 -6.02 1.35
N VAL A 119 -3.28 -7.26 0.92
CA VAL A 119 -3.47 -7.63 -0.49
C VAL A 119 -4.85 -8.24 -0.69
N SER A 120 -5.37 -8.19 -1.91
CA SER A 120 -6.61 -8.88 -2.26
C SER A 120 -6.48 -9.63 -3.58
N LEU A 121 -7.00 -10.86 -3.61
CA LEU A 121 -6.83 -11.79 -4.72
C LEU A 121 -7.91 -12.88 -4.66
N LYS A 122 -8.02 -13.67 -5.73
CA LYS A 122 -8.89 -14.84 -5.81
C LYS A 122 -8.06 -16.11 -5.61
N VAL A 123 -8.38 -16.88 -4.57
CA VAL A 123 -7.71 -18.14 -4.22
C VAL A 123 -8.73 -19.28 -4.13
N TRP A 124 -8.24 -20.51 -4.20
CA TRP A 124 -8.98 -21.68 -3.73
C TRP A 124 -8.94 -21.73 -2.20
N MET A 125 -10.11 -21.92 -1.58
CA MET A 125 -10.24 -21.99 -0.12
C MET A 125 -9.89 -23.39 0.37
N ILE A 126 -8.60 -23.68 0.43
CA ILE A 126 -8.07 -24.95 0.96
C ILE A 126 -8.12 -24.97 2.49
N ASP A 127 -8.12 -26.17 3.07
CA ASP A 127 -8.02 -26.35 4.53
C ASP A 127 -6.66 -25.86 5.04
N ASN A 128 -6.66 -25.18 6.20
CA ASN A 128 -5.48 -24.59 6.84
C ASN A 128 -4.66 -23.68 5.91
N ILE A 129 -5.36 -22.82 5.16
CA ILE A 129 -4.76 -21.96 4.13
C ILE A 129 -3.60 -21.09 4.65
N LEU A 130 -3.71 -20.54 5.87
CA LEU A 130 -2.65 -19.72 6.46
C LEU A 130 -1.38 -20.53 6.69
N ASP A 131 -1.49 -21.68 7.36
CA ASP A 131 -0.35 -22.54 7.67
C ASP A 131 0.34 -23.04 6.40
N LYS A 132 -0.43 -23.44 5.39
CA LYS A 132 0.11 -23.92 4.11
C LYS A 132 0.86 -22.82 3.35
N ILE A 133 0.33 -21.60 3.31
CA ILE A 133 1.05 -20.48 2.67
C ILE A 133 2.32 -20.16 3.48
N ASN A 134 2.21 -20.03 4.81
CA ASN A 134 3.33 -19.68 5.69
C ASN A 134 4.45 -20.73 5.71
N ALA A 135 4.13 -22.02 5.50
CA ALA A 135 5.13 -23.09 5.38
C ALA A 135 6.07 -22.92 4.19
N HIS A 136 5.67 -22.12 3.19
CA HIS A 136 6.48 -21.80 2.01
C HIS A 136 7.04 -20.38 2.01
N LEU A 137 6.83 -19.62 3.09
CA LEU A 137 7.37 -18.27 3.26
C LEU A 137 8.56 -18.26 4.21
N PRO A 138 9.61 -17.47 3.92
CA PRO A 138 10.71 -17.30 4.86
C PRO A 138 10.24 -16.62 6.17
N PRO A 139 10.94 -16.81 7.31
CA PRO A 139 10.46 -16.37 8.63
C PRO A 139 10.13 -14.88 8.73
N HIS A 140 10.83 -14.03 7.98
CA HIS A 140 10.63 -12.59 7.93
C HIS A 140 9.53 -12.15 6.95
N ILE A 141 8.68 -13.06 6.46
CA ILE A 141 7.44 -12.77 5.72
C ILE A 141 6.33 -13.69 6.25
N ARG A 142 5.21 -13.13 6.70
CA ARG A 142 4.10 -13.90 7.26
C ARG A 142 2.75 -13.38 6.79
N ILE A 143 1.85 -14.30 6.50
CA ILE A 143 0.40 -14.02 6.42
C ILE A 143 -0.15 -14.18 7.83
N LEU A 144 -0.68 -13.10 8.39
CA LEU A 144 -1.16 -13.05 9.77
C LEU A 144 -2.65 -13.37 9.86
N GLY A 145 -3.40 -13.07 8.81
CA GLY A 145 -4.84 -13.31 8.77
C GLY A 145 -5.40 -13.21 7.36
N TYR A 146 -6.65 -13.65 7.19
CA TYR A 146 -7.41 -13.41 5.97
C TYR A 146 -8.88 -13.24 6.27
N LYS A 147 -9.57 -12.49 5.40
CA LYS A 147 -11.03 -12.32 5.44
C LYS A 147 -11.63 -12.50 4.05
N ARG A 148 -12.81 -13.11 3.98
CA ARG A 148 -13.55 -13.21 2.71
C ARG A 148 -14.19 -11.87 2.41
N VAL A 149 -14.16 -11.49 1.14
CA VAL A 149 -14.68 -10.20 0.68
C VAL A 149 -15.54 -10.37 -0.56
N THR A 150 -16.29 -9.33 -0.93
CA THR A 150 -17.09 -9.33 -2.15
C THR A 150 -16.21 -9.54 -3.39
N GLY A 151 -16.77 -10.14 -4.45
CA GLY A 151 -16.04 -10.38 -5.69
C GLY A 151 -15.47 -9.12 -6.36
N GLY A 152 -16.09 -7.95 -6.10
CA GLY A 152 -15.67 -6.64 -6.60
C GLY A 152 -14.70 -5.88 -5.69
N PHE A 153 -14.36 -6.41 -4.51
CA PHE A 153 -13.44 -5.75 -3.59
C PHE A 153 -12.04 -5.60 -4.20
N ASN A 154 -11.48 -4.39 -4.09
CA ASN A 154 -10.12 -4.07 -4.48
C ASN A 154 -9.44 -3.34 -3.31
N SER A 155 -8.51 -4.04 -2.66
CA SER A 155 -7.82 -3.54 -1.47
C SER A 155 -7.15 -2.17 -1.68
N LYS A 156 -6.63 -1.88 -2.88
CA LYS A 156 -6.04 -0.57 -3.21
C LYS A 156 -7.09 0.55 -3.20
N ASN A 157 -8.20 0.31 -3.88
CA ASN A 157 -9.22 1.33 -4.14
C ASN A 157 -10.20 1.51 -2.98
N ASN A 158 -10.38 0.46 -2.16
CA ASN A 158 -11.24 0.48 -0.99
C ASN A 158 -10.51 0.91 0.28
N CYS A 159 -9.20 1.13 0.24
CA CYS A 159 -8.43 1.63 1.38
C CYS A 159 -8.52 3.16 1.50
N ASP A 160 -8.88 3.62 2.70
CA ASP A 160 -9.17 5.02 3.01
C ASP A 160 -7.93 5.80 3.43
N ALA A 161 -7.06 5.16 4.20
CA ALA A 161 -5.86 5.77 4.77
C ALA A 161 -4.80 4.71 5.05
N ARG A 162 -3.56 5.16 5.23
CA ARG A 162 -2.45 4.34 5.71
C ARG A 162 -1.79 5.04 6.89
N THR A 163 -1.41 4.27 7.89
CA THR A 163 -0.52 4.70 8.96
C THR A 163 0.84 4.07 8.73
N TYR A 164 1.88 4.91 8.73
CA TYR A 164 3.27 4.48 8.73
C TYR A 164 3.94 4.93 10.02
N SER A 165 4.92 4.16 10.46
CA SER A 165 5.91 4.58 11.45
C SER A 165 7.28 4.72 10.78
N TYR A 166 8.13 5.58 11.33
CA TYR A 166 9.53 5.70 10.96
C TYR A 166 10.38 5.71 12.23
N MET A 167 11.13 4.64 12.45
CA MET A 167 12.07 4.54 13.57
C MET A 167 13.42 5.08 13.14
N LEU A 168 14.04 5.94 13.97
CA LEU A 168 15.35 6.50 13.70
C LEU A 168 16.15 6.73 14.99
N PRO A 169 17.50 6.70 14.92
CA PRO A 169 18.36 7.21 15.98
C PRO A 169 18.07 8.69 16.25
N THR A 170 17.96 9.10 17.51
CA THR A 170 17.64 10.50 17.83
C THR A 170 18.77 11.47 17.53
N VAL A 171 20.02 10.97 17.42
CA VAL A 171 21.16 11.76 16.95
C VAL A 171 20.91 12.37 15.58
N SER A 172 19.99 11.83 14.77
CA SER A 172 19.55 12.47 13.52
C SER A 172 18.97 13.88 13.73
N PHE A 173 18.46 14.22 14.92
CA PHE A 173 17.98 15.55 15.30
C PHE A 173 19.02 16.41 16.03
N SER A 174 20.25 15.95 16.17
CA SER A 174 21.35 16.74 16.74
C SER A 174 21.74 17.92 15.81
N PRO A 175 22.36 18.99 16.33
CA PRO A 175 22.90 20.06 15.49
C PRO A 175 23.83 19.52 14.39
N LYS A 176 23.91 20.22 13.26
CA LYS A 176 24.70 19.78 12.08
C LYS A 176 26.18 19.44 12.37
N ASP A 177 26.79 20.10 13.34
CA ASP A 177 28.21 19.93 13.68
C ASP A 177 28.43 18.86 14.78
N TYR A 178 27.37 18.16 15.20
CA TYR A 178 27.44 17.10 16.20
C TYR A 178 27.93 15.78 15.60
N ASN A 179 28.68 15.00 16.37
CA ASN A 179 29.13 13.67 15.96
C ASN A 179 27.95 12.71 15.80
N GLN A 180 27.61 12.32 14.57
CA GLN A 180 26.49 11.42 14.29
C GLN A 180 26.72 9.98 14.82
N GLU A 181 27.96 9.63 15.12
CA GLU A 181 28.33 8.31 15.64
C GLU A 181 28.19 8.20 17.17
N ASP A 182 27.86 9.30 17.84
CA ASP A 182 27.77 9.31 19.30
C ASP A 182 26.44 8.70 19.79
N THR A 183 26.53 7.44 20.18
CA THR A 183 25.41 6.67 20.77
C THR A 183 24.96 7.21 22.14
N SER A 184 25.74 8.08 22.77
CA SER A 184 25.38 8.72 24.05
C SER A 184 24.47 9.94 23.88
N PHE A 185 24.22 10.41 22.65
CA PHE A 185 23.29 11.51 22.39
C PHE A 185 21.90 11.20 22.95
N ARG A 186 21.30 12.20 23.61
CA ARG A 186 19.92 12.14 24.13
C ARG A 186 19.13 13.35 23.67
N LEU A 187 17.95 13.10 23.11
CA LEU A 187 17.04 14.12 22.61
C LEU A 187 16.40 14.86 23.79
N ASN A 188 16.66 16.15 23.89
CA ASN A 188 15.99 16.98 24.88
C ASN A 188 14.53 17.27 24.47
N SER A 189 13.70 17.58 25.47
CA SER A 189 12.26 17.85 25.28
C SER A 189 11.98 19.06 24.39
N GLU A 190 12.84 20.09 24.41
CA GLU A 190 12.69 21.29 23.59
C GLU A 190 12.82 20.97 22.09
N THR A 191 13.81 20.15 21.73
CA THR A 191 14.03 19.69 20.37
C THR A 191 12.89 18.79 19.92
N LEU A 192 12.41 17.88 20.78
CA LEU A 192 11.25 17.05 20.48
C LEU A 192 9.97 17.89 20.25
N GLN A 193 9.75 18.94 21.06
CA GLN A 193 8.65 19.88 20.86
C GLN A 193 8.78 20.64 19.53
N LYS A 194 9.98 21.09 19.17
CA LYS A 194 10.26 21.70 17.86
C LYS A 194 9.95 20.74 16.71
N VAL A 195 10.44 19.50 16.78
CA VAL A 195 10.17 18.45 15.79
C VAL A 195 8.66 18.23 15.61
N ASN A 196 7.92 18.09 16.71
CA ASN A 196 6.47 17.91 16.68
C ASN A 196 5.73 19.13 16.11
N ARG A 197 6.16 20.36 16.42
CA ARG A 197 5.63 21.57 15.81
C ARG A 197 5.83 21.57 14.30
N LEU A 198 7.02 21.23 13.81
CA LEU A 198 7.32 21.15 12.38
C LEU A 198 6.49 20.08 11.67
N PHE A 199 6.36 18.88 12.25
CA PHE A 199 5.50 17.83 11.69
C PHE A 199 4.01 18.23 11.65
N SER A 200 3.54 19.03 12.60
CA SER A 200 2.16 19.51 12.62
C SER A 200 1.80 20.37 11.40
N LEU A 201 2.79 21.04 10.78
CA LEU A 201 2.60 21.87 9.59
C LEU A 201 2.14 21.04 8.38
N TYR A 202 2.50 19.76 8.32
CA TYR A 202 2.06 18.87 7.24
C TYR A 202 0.58 18.50 7.30
N LYS A 203 -0.09 18.69 8.45
CA LYS A 203 -1.51 18.36 8.61
C LYS A 203 -2.34 19.19 7.64
N GLY A 204 -3.34 18.56 7.02
CA GLY A 204 -4.20 19.20 6.03
C GLY A 204 -3.90 18.74 4.61
N THR A 205 -4.46 19.46 3.65
CA THR A 205 -4.29 19.20 2.22
C THR A 205 -3.27 20.17 1.66
N HIS A 206 -2.12 19.65 1.23
CA HIS A 206 -1.06 20.44 0.63
C HIS A 206 -0.66 19.87 -0.72
N ASN A 207 0.10 20.66 -1.49
CA ASN A 207 0.69 20.20 -2.74
C ASN A 207 2.07 19.61 -2.48
N PHE A 208 2.19 18.29 -2.58
CA PHE A 208 3.42 17.57 -2.25
C PHE A 208 4.32 17.32 -3.48
N HIS A 209 4.26 18.16 -4.51
CA HIS A 209 5.02 17.94 -5.76
C HIS A 209 6.54 17.90 -5.56
N ASN A 210 7.08 18.66 -4.60
CA ASN A 210 8.51 18.60 -4.22
C ASN A 210 8.89 17.35 -3.40
N PHE A 211 7.89 16.66 -2.83
CA PHE A 211 8.05 15.47 -2.01
C PHE A 211 7.98 14.17 -2.82
N THR A 212 8.06 14.24 -4.15
CA THR A 212 8.09 13.07 -5.02
C THR A 212 8.84 13.41 -6.31
N SER A 213 9.23 12.39 -7.05
CA SER A 213 9.74 12.56 -8.42
C SER A 213 8.59 12.70 -9.42
N GLN A 214 8.88 13.30 -10.58
CA GLN A 214 8.00 13.34 -11.76
C GLN A 214 6.62 13.99 -11.53
N LYS A 215 6.56 14.99 -10.65
CA LYS A 215 5.36 15.81 -10.44
C LYS A 215 5.66 17.30 -10.60
N GLY A 216 4.79 17.97 -11.36
CA GLY A 216 4.81 19.42 -11.54
C GLY A 216 4.02 20.13 -10.43
N PRO A 217 4.32 21.42 -10.17
CA PRO A 217 3.65 22.20 -9.13
C PRO A 217 2.16 22.38 -9.35
N ARG A 218 1.64 22.21 -10.57
CA ARG A 218 0.20 22.33 -10.87
C ARG A 218 -0.50 20.99 -11.09
N ASP A 219 0.20 19.87 -10.89
CA ASP A 219 -0.42 18.54 -11.03
C ASP A 219 -1.41 18.30 -9.86
N PRO A 220 -2.73 18.20 -10.11
CA PRO A 220 -3.71 17.99 -9.05
C PRO A 220 -3.51 16.66 -8.32
N SER A 221 -2.89 15.68 -8.97
CA SER A 221 -2.53 14.40 -8.37
C SER A 221 -1.31 14.48 -7.45
N ALA A 222 -0.70 15.65 -7.24
CA ALA A 222 0.29 15.89 -6.20
C ALA A 222 -0.34 16.39 -4.87
N LYS A 223 -1.62 16.75 -4.87
CA LYS A 223 -2.34 17.12 -3.64
C LYS A 223 -2.58 15.89 -2.77
N ARG A 224 -2.15 15.94 -1.52
CA ARG A 224 -2.33 14.85 -0.55
C ARG A 224 -2.83 15.40 0.77
N TYR A 225 -3.58 14.56 1.48
CA TYR A 225 -4.16 14.90 2.76
C TYR A 225 -3.50 14.09 3.87
N ILE A 226 -2.82 14.80 4.77
CA ILE A 226 -2.24 14.25 5.99
C ILE A 226 -3.18 14.54 7.15
N THR A 227 -3.58 13.49 7.85
CA THR A 227 -4.48 13.59 9.01
C THR A 227 -3.71 13.84 10.31
N HIS A 228 -2.53 13.23 10.43
CA HIS A 228 -1.71 13.28 11.64
C HIS A 228 -0.25 12.99 11.29
N MET A 229 0.67 13.70 11.95
CA MET A 229 2.09 13.38 11.95
C MET A 229 2.70 13.85 13.29
N SER A 230 3.47 13.00 13.96
CA SER A 230 4.12 13.31 15.24
C SER A 230 5.34 12.42 15.47
N CYS A 231 6.21 12.82 16.40
CA CYS A 231 7.32 12.04 16.91
C CYS A 231 7.03 11.68 18.38
N GLY A 232 7.11 10.40 18.72
CA GLY A 232 6.93 9.91 20.08
C GLY A 232 8.13 10.19 20.99
N GLU A 233 7.95 9.94 22.28
CA GLU A 233 9.03 10.02 23.27
C GLU A 233 10.18 9.05 22.92
N PRO A 234 11.44 9.46 23.15
CA PRO A 234 12.58 8.63 22.84
C PRO A 234 12.71 7.44 23.80
N PHE A 235 13.38 6.39 23.34
CA PHE A 235 13.69 5.20 24.13
C PHE A 235 15.08 4.66 23.76
N VAL A 236 15.73 3.98 24.70
CA VAL A 236 17.09 3.45 24.50
C VAL A 236 17.04 1.98 24.10
N ARG A 237 17.81 1.61 23.07
CA ARG A 237 18.09 0.23 22.65
C ARG A 237 19.58 0.10 22.34
N GLN A 238 20.24 -0.89 22.97
CA GLN A 238 21.67 -1.15 22.76
C GLN A 238 22.52 0.14 22.83
N GLU A 239 22.37 0.88 23.94
CA GLU A 239 23.06 2.15 24.27
C GLU A 239 22.64 3.39 23.46
N ALA A 240 22.19 3.22 22.21
CA ALA A 240 21.68 4.30 21.38
C ALA A 240 20.22 4.64 21.70
N GLU A 241 19.87 5.92 21.56
CA GLU A 241 18.51 6.41 21.72
C GLU A 241 17.80 6.50 20.37
N PHE A 242 16.56 6.01 20.31
CA PHE A 242 15.70 6.01 19.14
C PHE A 242 14.39 6.74 19.44
N ALA A 243 13.76 7.26 18.39
CA ALA A 243 12.38 7.74 18.43
C ALA A 243 11.57 7.16 17.27
N VAL A 244 10.25 7.19 17.40
CA VAL A 244 9.33 6.72 16.36
C VAL A 244 8.44 7.88 15.91
N ILE A 245 8.56 8.22 14.63
CA ILE A 245 7.67 9.15 13.96
C ILE A 245 6.46 8.36 13.46
N THR A 246 5.25 8.84 13.73
CA THR A 246 4.01 8.25 13.20
C THR A 246 3.36 9.22 12.23
N VAL A 247 2.97 8.75 11.04
CA VAL A 247 2.23 9.54 10.04
C VAL A 247 1.00 8.79 9.55
N ARG A 248 -0.14 9.47 9.52
CA ARG A 248 -1.39 8.96 8.94
C ARG A 248 -1.87 9.91 7.84
N GLY A 249 -2.12 9.36 6.66
CA GLY A 249 -2.62 10.09 5.51
C GLY A 249 -3.52 9.23 4.63
N GLN A 250 -4.32 9.87 3.77
CA GLN A 250 -5.23 9.14 2.87
C GLN A 250 -4.47 8.30 1.84
N SER A 251 -3.45 8.90 1.23
CA SER A 251 -2.56 8.26 0.29
C SER A 251 -1.20 8.95 0.33
N PHE A 252 -0.18 8.26 -0.14
CA PHE A 252 1.19 8.76 -0.22
C PHE A 252 1.75 8.51 -1.61
N MET A 253 2.54 9.45 -2.11
CA MET A 253 3.33 9.29 -3.33
C MET A 253 4.65 8.59 -3.02
N MET A 254 5.35 8.18 -4.09
CA MET A 254 6.69 7.62 -3.99
C MET A 254 7.61 8.60 -3.24
N HIS A 255 8.39 8.10 -2.30
CA HIS A 255 9.31 8.87 -1.44
C HIS A 255 8.67 9.95 -0.55
N GLN A 256 7.35 10.17 -0.58
CA GLN A 256 6.72 11.32 0.09
C GLN A 256 7.03 11.38 1.59
N ILE A 257 6.81 10.28 2.31
CA ILE A 257 7.04 10.23 3.77
C ILE A 257 8.52 10.47 4.08
N ARG A 258 9.42 9.79 3.35
CA ARG A 258 10.87 9.91 3.51
C ARG A 258 11.36 11.35 3.27
N LYS A 259 10.79 12.04 2.28
CA LYS A 259 11.07 13.46 2.01
C LYS A 259 10.48 14.40 3.06
N MET A 260 9.28 14.11 3.58
CA MET A 260 8.69 14.89 4.69
C MET A 260 9.57 14.81 5.94
N ILE A 261 10.07 13.62 6.27
CA ILE A 261 10.98 13.40 7.39
C ILE A 261 12.33 14.07 7.14
N GLY A 262 12.91 13.86 5.95
CA GLY A 262 14.20 14.46 5.57
C GLY A 262 14.22 15.98 5.64
N LEU A 263 13.15 16.65 5.22
CA LEU A 263 13.06 18.11 5.32
C LEU A 263 13.03 18.60 6.78
N VAL A 264 12.26 17.92 7.64
CA VAL A 264 12.20 18.28 9.07
C VAL A 264 13.54 18.04 9.74
N ILE A 265 14.22 16.93 9.43
CA ILE A 265 15.58 16.69 9.89
C ILE A 265 16.51 17.84 9.46
N ALA A 266 16.50 18.22 8.18
CA ALA A 266 17.35 19.31 7.68
C ALA A 266 17.10 20.65 8.40
N VAL A 267 15.83 20.97 8.70
CA VAL A 267 15.45 22.16 9.48
C VAL A 267 15.95 22.07 10.93
N VAL A 268 15.78 20.91 11.58
CA VAL A 268 16.15 20.72 12.99
C VAL A 268 17.67 20.78 13.18
N LYS A 269 18.44 20.19 12.27
CA LYS A 269 19.92 20.23 12.28
C LYS A 269 20.48 21.62 11.97
N GLY A 270 19.66 22.51 11.39
CA GLY A 270 20.05 23.89 11.06
C GLY A 270 20.68 24.05 9.67
N TYR A 271 20.39 23.14 8.74
CA TYR A 271 20.82 23.27 7.34
C TYR A 271 19.97 24.27 6.55
N VAL A 272 18.68 24.39 6.90
CA VAL A 272 17.69 25.24 6.22
C VAL A 272 16.72 25.85 7.21
N ASP A 273 16.19 27.04 6.89
CA ASP A 273 15.19 27.72 7.72
C ASP A 273 13.82 27.04 7.67
N GLU A 274 13.05 27.13 8.76
CA GLU A 274 11.73 26.51 8.89
C GLU A 274 10.74 26.92 7.79
N ALA A 275 10.87 28.15 7.28
CA ALA A 275 10.06 28.68 6.19
C ALA A 275 10.16 27.85 4.89
N VAL A 276 11.19 27.00 4.75
CA VAL A 276 11.32 26.07 3.61
C VAL A 276 10.13 25.09 3.53
N ILE A 277 9.55 24.70 4.67
CA ILE A 277 8.42 23.74 4.70
C ILE A 277 7.23 24.35 3.97
N GLU A 278 6.84 25.58 4.30
CA GLU A 278 5.72 26.25 3.63
C GLU A 278 6.02 26.59 2.16
N ARG A 279 7.24 27.09 1.89
CA ARG A 279 7.70 27.35 0.51
C ARG A 279 7.66 26.10 -0.37
N SER A 280 7.93 24.92 0.21
CA SER A 280 7.94 23.65 -0.55
C SER A 280 6.58 23.25 -1.12
N TRP A 281 5.47 23.84 -0.65
CA TRP A 281 4.13 23.66 -1.23
C TRP A 281 3.79 24.66 -2.34
N GLY A 282 4.60 25.72 -2.49
CA GLY A 282 4.49 26.71 -3.56
C GLY A 282 4.88 26.17 -4.93
N GLU A 283 5.01 27.05 -5.92
CA GLU A 283 5.39 26.64 -7.28
C GLU A 283 6.89 26.38 -7.44
N ASP A 284 7.71 26.94 -6.54
CA ASP A 284 9.16 26.80 -6.56
C ASP A 284 9.60 25.35 -6.40
N LYS A 285 10.68 24.99 -7.09
CA LYS A 285 11.36 23.72 -6.87
C LYS A 285 12.25 23.80 -5.64
N VAL A 286 12.03 22.88 -4.72
CA VAL A 286 12.85 22.68 -3.53
C VAL A 286 13.46 21.30 -3.63
N ASP A 287 14.78 21.23 -3.55
CA ASP A 287 15.46 19.95 -3.44
C ASP A 287 15.30 19.43 -2.00
N VAL A 288 14.36 18.52 -1.84
CA VAL A 288 13.98 17.99 -0.53
C VAL A 288 14.79 16.71 -0.24
N PRO A 289 15.61 16.69 0.83
CA PRO A 289 16.35 15.51 1.25
C PRO A 289 15.42 14.32 1.49
N LYS A 290 15.88 13.13 1.13
CA LYS A 290 15.10 11.89 1.26
C LYS A 290 15.75 11.03 2.34
N ALA A 291 15.10 10.89 3.49
CA ALA A 291 15.55 9.96 4.53
C ALA A 291 15.67 8.51 3.98
N PRO A 292 16.49 7.63 4.56
CA PRO A 292 16.58 6.22 4.17
C PRO A 292 15.25 5.45 4.19
N GLY A 293 15.23 4.26 3.59
CA GLY A 293 14.05 3.39 3.59
C GLY A 293 13.93 2.50 4.83
N LEU A 294 15.05 2.21 5.50
CA LEU A 294 15.16 1.20 6.55
C LEU A 294 14.17 1.43 7.70
N GLY A 295 14.12 2.65 8.23
CA GLY A 295 13.27 3.00 9.37
C GLY A 295 11.77 2.98 9.08
N LEU A 296 11.36 2.99 7.80
CA LEU A 296 9.96 3.13 7.40
C LEU A 296 9.21 1.79 7.48
N VAL A 297 8.09 1.79 8.19
CA VAL A 297 7.21 0.62 8.34
C VAL A 297 5.76 1.01 8.03
N LEU A 298 5.10 0.25 7.15
CA LEU A 298 3.64 0.32 7.01
C LEU A 298 2.99 -0.37 8.22
N GLU A 299 2.46 0.40 9.16
CA GLU A 299 1.83 -0.11 10.37
C GLU A 299 0.41 -0.62 10.09
N ARG A 300 -0.42 0.18 9.43
CA ARG A 300 -1.85 -0.15 9.24
C ARG A 300 -2.44 0.40 7.95
N VAL A 301 -3.28 -0.41 7.33
CA VAL A 301 -4.17 -0.03 6.22
C VAL A 301 -5.59 0.11 6.77
N HIS A 302 -6.22 1.25 6.52
CA HIS A 302 -7.55 1.57 7.07
C HIS A 302 -8.64 1.36 6.01
N PHE A 303 -9.76 0.75 6.43
CA PHE A 303 -10.92 0.37 5.61
C PHE A 303 -12.24 0.89 6.21
N ASP A 304 -12.21 2.00 6.94
CA ASP A 304 -13.34 2.61 7.65
C ASP A 304 -14.61 2.73 6.78
N ARG A 305 -14.47 3.18 5.52
CA ARG A 305 -15.62 3.32 4.60
C ARG A 305 -16.16 1.97 4.14
N TYR A 306 -15.28 0.99 3.91
CA TYR A 306 -15.70 -0.37 3.60
C TYR A 306 -16.46 -0.98 4.78
N ASN A 307 -15.91 -0.86 5.99
CA ASN A 307 -16.52 -1.38 7.22
C ASN A 307 -17.88 -0.73 7.49
N LYS A 308 -18.00 0.59 7.30
CA LYS A 308 -19.29 1.29 7.44
C LYS A 308 -20.33 0.82 6.41
N ARG A 309 -19.90 0.46 5.20
CA ARG A 309 -20.80 0.04 4.12
C ARG A 309 -21.26 -1.41 4.24
N PHE A 310 -20.38 -2.31 4.67
CA PHE A 310 -20.60 -3.76 4.62
C PHE A 310 -20.67 -4.43 6.00
N GLY A 311 -20.10 -3.83 7.05
CA GLY A 311 -19.99 -4.46 8.36
C GLY A 311 -21.30 -4.66 9.12
N GLY A 312 -22.40 -4.06 8.66
CA GLY A 312 -23.72 -4.16 9.29
C GLY A 312 -24.74 -5.00 8.51
N ASP A 313 -24.35 -5.64 7.41
CA ASP A 313 -25.31 -6.35 6.54
C ASP A 313 -25.53 -7.83 6.90
N GLY A 314 -24.82 -8.34 7.93
CA GLY A 314 -24.94 -9.72 8.40
C GLY A 314 -24.35 -10.78 7.45
N ILE A 315 -23.74 -10.36 6.34
CA ILE A 315 -23.20 -11.24 5.29
C ILE A 315 -21.69 -11.05 5.15
N HIS A 316 -21.22 -9.81 5.22
CA HIS A 316 -19.82 -9.47 5.01
C HIS A 316 -19.10 -9.18 6.31
N GLU A 317 -17.88 -9.70 6.42
CA GLU A 317 -16.98 -9.40 7.53
C GLU A 317 -16.39 -8.00 7.35
N THR A 318 -16.22 -7.28 8.47
CA THR A 318 -15.43 -6.06 8.51
C THR A 318 -13.95 -6.38 8.31
N LEU A 319 -13.23 -5.47 7.67
CA LEU A 319 -11.77 -5.49 7.53
C LEU A 319 -11.11 -4.69 8.66
N ASP A 320 -11.42 -5.05 9.89
CA ASP A 320 -10.59 -4.75 11.06
C ASP A 320 -9.77 -6.00 11.41
N TRP A 321 -8.53 -5.83 11.82
CA TRP A 321 -7.58 -6.91 12.11
C TRP A 321 -7.32 -7.01 13.61
N THR A 322 -8.38 -6.79 14.40
CA THR A 322 -8.29 -6.65 15.86
C THR A 322 -7.80 -7.94 16.50
N GLU A 323 -8.20 -9.10 15.96
CA GLU A 323 -7.79 -10.43 16.43
C GLU A 323 -6.31 -10.72 16.13
N GLU A 324 -5.75 -10.07 15.11
CA GLU A 324 -4.35 -10.24 14.70
C GLU A 324 -3.38 -9.23 15.33
N GLU A 325 -3.83 -8.27 16.14
CA GLU A 325 -2.96 -7.23 16.72
C GLU A 325 -1.81 -7.79 17.56
N GLU A 326 -2.03 -8.87 18.33
CA GLU A 326 -0.96 -9.54 19.07
C GLU A 326 0.08 -10.17 18.13
N ALA A 327 -0.38 -10.81 17.05
CA ALA A 327 0.50 -11.40 16.05
C ALA A 327 1.29 -10.33 15.27
N ILE A 328 0.66 -9.18 14.96
CA ILE A 328 1.31 -8.02 14.35
C ILE A 328 2.41 -7.50 15.29
N ALA A 329 2.11 -7.29 16.57
CA ALA A 329 3.07 -6.79 17.56
C ALA A 329 4.25 -7.76 17.71
N ALA A 330 3.97 -9.05 17.91
CA ALA A 330 4.99 -10.09 18.01
C ALA A 330 5.88 -10.17 16.76
N PHE A 331 5.32 -10.00 15.57
CA PHE A 331 6.09 -9.97 14.33
C PHE A 331 7.02 -8.74 14.26
N LYS A 332 6.51 -7.56 14.64
CA LYS A 332 7.32 -6.32 14.69
C LYS A 332 8.52 -6.47 15.61
N ASP A 333 8.28 -6.92 16.84
CA ASP A 333 9.31 -7.08 17.86
C ASP A 333 10.34 -8.14 17.50
N LYS A 334 9.93 -9.19 16.78
CA LYS A 334 10.82 -10.29 16.42
C LYS A 334 11.58 -10.08 15.10
N HIS A 335 10.97 -9.42 14.12
CA HIS A 335 11.49 -9.42 12.74
C HIS A 335 11.73 -8.04 12.13
N ILE A 336 11.03 -6.99 12.59
CA ILE A 336 11.15 -5.64 12.00
C ILE A 336 12.08 -4.77 12.84
N TYR A 337 11.76 -4.54 14.11
CA TYR A 337 12.53 -3.62 14.96
C TYR A 337 13.98 -4.06 15.19
N PRO A 338 14.28 -5.35 15.46
CA PRO A 338 15.67 -5.79 15.57
C PRO A 338 16.46 -5.54 14.27
N SER A 339 15.85 -5.84 13.12
CA SER A 339 16.49 -5.60 11.82
C SER A 339 16.80 -4.12 11.58
N ILE A 340 15.94 -3.20 12.04
CA ILE A 340 16.19 -1.76 11.93
C ILE A 340 17.32 -1.36 12.88
N VAL A 341 17.21 -1.68 14.17
CA VAL A 341 18.18 -1.31 15.20
C VAL A 341 19.57 -1.86 14.88
N GLU A 342 19.69 -3.14 14.55
CA GLU A 342 20.97 -3.77 14.22
C GLU A 342 21.58 -3.19 12.94
N THR A 343 20.76 -2.85 11.93
CA THR A 343 21.27 -2.26 10.69
C THR A 343 21.73 -0.82 10.93
N GLU A 344 21.03 -0.02 11.72
CA GLU A 344 21.50 1.34 12.06
C GLU A 344 22.81 1.30 12.86
N LEU A 345 22.95 0.37 13.81
CA LEU A 345 24.15 0.28 14.64
C LEU A 345 25.38 -0.26 13.89
N ASN A 346 25.18 -1.15 12.91
CA ASN A 346 26.28 -1.79 12.18
C ASN A 346 26.60 -1.10 10.84
N GLU A 347 25.58 -0.66 10.11
CA GLU A 347 25.69 -0.15 8.74
C GLU A 347 25.49 1.38 8.67
N LYS A 348 25.06 2.05 9.75
CA LYS A 348 24.89 3.52 9.82
C LYS A 348 24.03 4.11 8.69
N SER A 349 22.92 3.43 8.37
CA SER A 349 22.12 3.76 7.18
C SER A 349 21.54 5.19 7.15
N MET A 350 21.37 5.85 8.31
CA MET A 350 20.97 7.26 8.41
C MET A 350 22.05 8.27 7.98
N ASP A 351 23.31 7.88 7.98
CA ASP A 351 24.43 8.70 7.54
C ASP A 351 24.81 8.44 6.06
N ASP A 352 24.39 7.30 5.52
CA ASP A 352 24.59 6.95 4.12
C ASP A 352 23.55 7.64 3.22
N ASP A 353 24.01 8.63 2.46
CA ASP A 353 23.30 9.19 1.30
C ASP A 353 23.20 8.11 0.19
N GLU A 354 22.28 7.14 0.35
CA GLU A 354 22.13 5.98 -0.55
C GLU A 354 21.72 6.34 -2.00
N ASP A 355 21.74 7.60 -2.43
CA ASP A 355 21.35 8.04 -3.78
C ASP A 355 22.42 8.84 -4.54
N GLY A 356 23.69 8.78 -4.12
CA GLY A 356 24.83 9.26 -4.93
C GLY A 356 25.08 8.48 -6.23
N ASN A 357 24.37 7.39 -6.49
CA ASN A 357 24.52 6.57 -7.71
C ASN A 357 23.27 6.65 -8.59
N VAL A 358 23.06 7.81 -9.21
CA VAL A 358 22.40 7.89 -10.52
C VAL A 358 23.52 7.76 -11.56
N SER A 359 23.77 6.53 -12.00
CA SER A 359 24.47 6.27 -13.26
C SER A 359 23.44 5.88 -14.30
N ASP A 360 23.19 6.84 -15.21
CA ASP A 360 22.60 6.78 -16.56
C ASP A 360 21.24 6.09 -16.80
#